data_AF-A0A841RR44-F1
#
_entry.id   AF-A0A841RR44-F1
#
_cell.length_a   1.000
_cell.length_b   1.000
_cell.length_c   1.000
_cell.angle_alpha   90.00
_cell.angle_beta   90.00
_cell.angle_gamma   90.00
#
_symmetry.space_group_name_H-M   'P 1'
#
loop_
_entity.id
_entity.type
_entity.pdbx_description
1 polymer ?
#
loop_
_entity_poly.entity_id
_entity_poly.type
_entity_poly.pdbx_seq_one_letter_code
_entity_poly.pdbx_strand_id
1 'polypeptide(L)'
;MLVSIPPKFSVFQFMRYLKGKSSLMIFNRHANLKYKYGNRKFWCRGFYVDTVGRNRKKIQEYIRNQLKEDYMTDQLTIFEEFDPFTGQKYNKQ
;
A
#
# COMPACT_ATOMS: atom_id res chain seq x y z
N MET A 1 -7.13 0.51 3.76
CA MET A 1 -6.57 1.73 4.40
C MET A 1 -7.69 2.48 5.10
N LEU A 2 -7.46 3.03 6.30
CA LEU A 2 -8.42 3.88 7.02
C LEU A 2 -7.80 5.27 7.23
N VAL A 3 -8.38 6.31 6.64
CA VAL A 3 -7.82 7.68 6.64
C VAL A 3 -8.85 8.68 7.12
N SER A 4 -8.41 9.65 7.92
CA SER A 4 -9.21 10.82 8.28
C SER A 4 -8.82 11.99 7.38
N ILE A 5 -9.71 12.43 6.50
CA ILE A 5 -9.47 13.53 5.56
C ILE A 5 -10.33 14.73 5.98
N PRO A 6 -9.75 15.92 6.20
CA PRO A 6 -10.52 17.14 6.44
C PRO A 6 -11.45 17.45 5.26
N PRO A 7 -12.70 17.91 5.49
CA PRO A 7 -13.70 18.10 4.43
C PRO A 7 -13.30 19.17 3.39
N LYS A 8 -12.37 20.06 3.73
CA LYS A 8 -11.79 21.04 2.81
C LYS A 8 -10.98 20.42 1.66
N PHE A 9 -10.54 19.16 1.81
CA PHE A 9 -9.77 18.45 0.80
C PHE A 9 -10.64 17.42 0.08
N SER A 10 -10.57 17.41 -1.25
CA SER A 10 -11.19 16.36 -2.04
C SER A 10 -10.47 15.03 -1.86
N VAL A 11 -11.23 13.97 -1.63
CA VAL A 11 -10.72 12.58 -1.58
C VAL A 11 -9.94 12.23 -2.84
N PHE A 12 -10.40 12.69 -4.01
CA PHE A 12 -9.71 12.46 -5.28
C PHE A 12 -8.32 13.11 -5.31
N GLN A 13 -8.22 14.35 -4.85
CA GLN A 13 -6.94 15.06 -4.79
C GLN A 13 -5.96 14.37 -3.84
N PHE A 14 -6.44 13.94 -2.67
CA PHE A 14 -5.66 13.19 -1.70
C PHE A 14 -5.14 11.86 -2.29
N MET A 15 -6.03 11.07 -2.90
CA MET A 15 -5.65 9.79 -3.52
C MET A 15 -4.70 9.97 -4.71
N ARG A 16 -4.89 11.01 -5.53
CA ARG A 16 -3.99 11.32 -6.64
C ARG A 16 -2.58 11.60 -6.14
N TYR A 17 -2.46 12.41 -5.09
CA TYR A 17 -1.17 12.72 -4.47
C TYR A 17 -0.52 11.46 -3.90
N LEU A 18 -1.28 10.68 -3.12
CA LEU A 18 -0.81 9.47 -2.47
C LEU A 18 -0.31 8.44 -3.50
N LYS A 19 -1.11 8.13 -4.52
CA LYS A 19 -0.76 7.17 -5.59
C LYS A 19 0.43 7.66 -6.42
N GLY A 20 0.50 8.95 -6.72
CA GLY A 20 1.60 9.53 -7.48
C GLY A 20 2.94 9.48 -6.73
N LYS A 21 2.96 9.95 -5.47
CA LYS A 21 4.19 9.99 -4.66
C LYS A 21 4.66 8.61 -4.24
N SER A 22 3.75 7.71 -3.86
CA SER A 22 4.10 6.32 -3.53
C SER A 22 4.69 5.60 -4.73
N SER A 23 4.10 5.74 -5.93
CA SER A 23 4.66 5.13 -7.15
C SER A 23 6.09 5.60 -7.43
N LEU A 24 6.37 6.90 -7.24
CA LEU A 24 7.73 7.44 -7.39
C LEU A 24 8.69 6.86 -6.33
N MET A 25 8.28 6.81 -5.06
CA MET A 25 9.09 6.24 -3.99
C MET A 25 9.43 4.78 -4.22
N ILE A 26 8.46 3.98 -4.67
CA ILE A 26 8.64 2.55 -4.97
C ILE A 26 9.63 2.36 -6.12
N PHE A 27 9.47 3.09 -7.23
CA PHE A 27 10.40 2.98 -8.36
C PHE A 27 11.81 3.51 -8.05
N ASN A 28 11.94 4.49 -7.16
CA ASN A 28 13.24 4.98 -6.72
C ASN A 28 13.96 3.97 -5.82
N ARG A 29 13.24 3.29 -4.91
CA ARG A 29 13.83 2.29 -4.00
C ARG A 29 14.06 0.93 -4.66
N HIS A 30 13.19 0.52 -5.58
CA HIS A 30 13.25 -0.79 -6.24
C HIS A 30 13.43 -0.62 -7.74
N ALA A 31 14.67 -0.36 -8.16
CA ALA A 31 15.02 -0.20 -9.56
C ALA A 31 14.62 -1.41 -10.42
N ASN A 32 14.61 -2.62 -9.84
CA ASN A 32 14.20 -3.85 -10.51
C ASN A 32 12.72 -3.84 -10.95
N LEU A 33 11.83 -3.21 -10.17
CA LEU A 33 10.41 -3.07 -10.53
C LEU A 33 10.21 -2.13 -11.73
N LYS A 34 11.15 -1.22 -11.99
CA LYS A 34 11.11 -0.32 -13.17
C LYS A 34 11.16 -1.10 -14.49
N TYR A 35 11.86 -2.24 -14.52
CA TYR A 35 11.97 -3.09 -15.70
C TYR A 35 10.72 -3.96 -15.89
N LYS A 36 10.14 -4.47 -14.80
CA LYS A 36 8.88 -5.25 -14.85
C LYS A 36 7.67 -4.40 -15.25
N TYR A 37 7.64 -3.15 -14.79
CA TYR A 37 6.59 -2.19 -15.10
C TYR A 37 7.10 -1.10 -16.04
N GLY A 38 7.48 -1.47 -17.27
CA GLY A 38 8.12 -0.60 -18.27
C GLY A 38 7.42 0.74 -18.55
N ASN A 39 6.13 0.85 -18.25
CA ASN A 39 5.35 2.10 -18.37
C ASN A 39 5.38 2.98 -17.11
N ARG A 40 6.15 2.61 -16.08
CA ARG A 40 6.25 3.26 -14.75
C ARG A 40 4.90 3.56 -14.11
N LYS A 41 3.90 2.69 -14.33
CA LYS A 41 2.59 2.75 -13.69
C LYS A 41 2.52 1.63 -12.65
N PHE A 42 2.62 1.98 -11.39
CA PHE A 42 2.51 1.01 -10.29
C PHE A 42 1.05 0.74 -9.92
N TRP A 43 0.23 1.78 -9.86
CA TRP A 43 -1.19 1.68 -9.49
C TRP A 43 -2.11 1.70 -10.72
N CYS A 44 -3.27 1.05 -10.62
CA CYS A 44 -4.35 1.18 -11.60
C CYS A 44 -4.96 2.60 -11.60
N ARG A 45 -5.73 2.96 -12.64
CA ARG A 45 -6.31 4.31 -12.76
C ARG A 45 -7.36 4.62 -11.68
N GLY A 46 -8.21 3.66 -11.37
CA GLY A 46 -9.30 3.80 -10.40
C GLY A 46 -8.88 3.64 -8.94
N PHE A 47 -9.80 3.92 -8.03
CA PHE A 47 -9.73 3.56 -6.62
C PHE A 47 -11.16 3.44 -6.07
N TYR A 48 -11.33 2.63 -5.05
CA TYR A 48 -12.58 2.51 -4.31
C TYR A 48 -12.47 3.30 -3.00
N VAL A 49 -13.55 3.98 -2.61
CA VAL A 49 -13.64 4.66 -1.33
C VAL A 49 -15.04 4.48 -0.76
N ASP A 50 -15.10 4.24 0.54
CA ASP A 50 -16.34 4.23 1.30
C ASP A 50 -16.19 5.10 2.55
N THR A 51 -17.28 5.73 2.96
CA THR A 51 -17.31 6.64 4.10
C THR A 51 -17.61 5.87 5.38
N VAL A 52 -16.77 6.03 6.38
CA VAL A 52 -16.93 5.34 7.67
C VAL A 52 -17.57 6.28 8.69
N GLY A 53 -18.74 5.89 9.20
CA GLY A 53 -19.43 6.57 10.30
C GLY A 53 -19.10 5.97 11.68
N ARG A 54 -20.14 5.56 12.40
CA ARG A 54 -20.07 5.15 13.83
C ARG A 54 -19.23 3.90 14.11
N ASN A 55 -19.09 2.99 13.14
CA ASN A 55 -18.43 1.68 13.33
C ASN A 55 -16.91 1.67 13.09
N ARG A 56 -16.23 2.81 13.29
CA ARG A 56 -14.80 2.96 13.00
C ARG A 56 -13.92 1.91 13.66
N LYS A 57 -14.18 1.56 14.93
CA LYS A 57 -13.35 0.60 15.69
C LYS A 57 -13.37 -0.79 15.05
N LYS A 58 -14.55 -1.30 14.71
CA LYS A 58 -14.70 -2.62 14.06
C LYS A 58 -14.00 -2.67 12.71
N ILE A 59 -14.15 -1.61 11.91
CA ILE A 59 -13.51 -1.51 10.59
C ILE A 59 -11.99 -1.43 10.72
N GLN A 60 -11.48 -0.71 11.71
CA GLN A 60 -10.05 -0.65 11.98
C GLN A 60 -9.48 -2.02 12.37
N GLU A 61 -10.18 -2.75 13.24
CA GLU A 61 -9.79 -4.11 13.64
C GLU A 61 -9.84 -5.08 12.46
N TYR A 62 -10.89 -5.03 11.66
CA TYR A 62 -11.02 -5.82 10.43
C TYR A 62 -9.84 -5.58 9.46
N ILE A 63 -9.51 -4.32 9.17
CA ILE A 63 -8.37 -3.97 8.31
C ILE A 63 -7.06 -4.48 8.90
N ARG A 64 -6.88 -4.38 10.23
CA ARG A 64 -5.66 -4.87 10.89
C ARG A 64 -5.52 -6.39 10.78
N ASN A 65 -6.61 -7.12 10.89
CA ASN A 65 -6.59 -8.58 10.78
C ASN A 65 -6.33 -9.02 9.34
N GLN A 66 -6.97 -8.39 8.35
CA GLN A 66 -6.65 -8.64 6.93
C GLN A 66 -5.17 -8.39 6.62
N LEU A 67 -4.59 -7.28 7.09
CA LEU A 67 -3.16 -7.00 6.86
C LEU A 67 -2.24 -8.05 7.50
N LYS A 68 -2.64 -8.64 8.63
CA LYS A 68 -1.88 -9.75 9.24
C LYS A 68 -1.97 -11.01 8.40
N GLU A 69 -3.18 -11.35 7.94
CA GLU A 69 -3.42 -12.51 7.07
C GLU A 69 -2.66 -12.37 5.73
N ASP A 70 -2.72 -11.19 5.10
CA ASP A 70 -1.98 -10.86 3.89
C ASP A 70 -0.47 -10.98 4.13
N TYR A 71 0.05 -10.44 5.24
CA TYR A 71 1.48 -10.58 5.59
C TYR A 71 1.90 -12.04 5.75
N MET A 72 1.10 -12.85 6.46
CA MET A 72 1.38 -14.28 6.59
C MET A 72 1.33 -15.01 5.25
N THR A 73 0.43 -14.61 4.35
CA THR A 73 0.30 -15.18 3.01
C THR A 73 1.42 -14.77 2.07
N ASP A 74 1.85 -13.50 2.12
CA ASP A 74 2.97 -12.97 1.34
C ASP A 74 4.29 -13.62 1.79
N GLN A 75 4.50 -13.84 3.09
CA GLN A 75 5.66 -14.59 3.61
C GLN A 75 5.68 -16.06 3.12
N LEU A 76 4.52 -16.66 2.83
CA LEU A 76 4.43 -18.02 2.28
C LEU A 76 4.65 -18.08 0.76
N THR A 77 4.39 -16.99 0.04
CA THR A 77 4.44 -16.95 -1.45
C THR A 77 5.69 -16.27 -2.00
N ILE A 78 6.37 -15.45 -1.20
CA ILE A 78 7.49 -14.61 -1.61
C ILE A 78 8.69 -14.90 -0.69
N PHE A 79 9.52 -15.88 -1.04
CA PHE A 79 10.89 -15.93 -0.52
C PHE A 79 11.73 -14.85 -1.22
N GLU A 80 11.51 -13.59 -0.88
CA GLU A 80 12.43 -12.50 -1.21
C GLU A 80 13.44 -12.35 -0.05
N GLU A 81 14.73 -12.55 -0.32
CA GLU A 81 15.80 -12.48 0.70
C GLU A 81 15.91 -11.09 1.38
N PHE A 82 15.37 -10.07 0.73
CA PHE A 82 15.40 -8.68 1.15
C PHE A 82 13.99 -8.11 1.11
N ASP A 83 13.66 -7.31 2.12
CA ASP A 83 12.43 -6.55 2.15
C ASP A 83 12.41 -5.59 0.94
N PRO A 84 11.40 -5.67 0.04
CA PRO A 84 11.03 -4.51 -0.77
C PRO A 84 10.72 -3.36 0.21
N PHE A 85 10.41 -2.13 -0.11
CA PHE A 85 10.19 -1.05 0.88
C PHE A 85 11.34 -0.63 1.84
N THR A 86 11.98 -1.50 2.64
CA THR A 86 13.06 -1.16 3.59
C THR A 86 14.46 -1.56 3.16
N GLY A 87 14.62 -2.58 2.30
CA GLY A 87 15.91 -3.09 1.85
C GLY A 87 16.71 -3.85 2.91
N GLN A 88 16.11 -4.11 4.08
CA GLN A 88 16.72 -4.94 5.12
C GLN A 88 16.57 -6.41 4.75
N LYS A 89 17.57 -7.24 5.08
CA LYS A 89 17.39 -8.70 4.97
C LYS A 89 16.32 -9.14 5.94
N TYR A 90 15.39 -9.99 5.48
CA TYR A 90 14.55 -10.73 6.42
C TYR A 90 15.47 -11.64 7.23
N ASN A 91 15.48 -11.45 8.56
CA ASN A 91 16.24 -12.34 9.44
C ASN A 91 15.63 -13.73 9.32
N LYS A 92 16.37 -14.67 8.71
CA LYS A 92 16.03 -16.09 8.73
C LYS A 92 15.88 -16.50 10.20
N GLN A 93 14.68 -16.89 10.60
CA GLN A 93 14.48 -17.76 11.76
C GLN A 93 14.97 -19.15 11.42
#